data_AF-A0A2U2XF22-F1
#
_entry.id   AF-A0A2U2XF22-F1
#
_cell.length_a   1.000
_cell.length_b   1.000
_cell.length_c   1.000
_cell.angle_alpha   90.00
_cell.angle_beta   90.00
_cell.angle_gamma   90.00
#
_symmetry.space_group_name_H-M   'P 1'
#
loop_
_entity.id
_entity.type
_entity.pdbx_description
1 polymer ?
#
loop_
_entity_poly.entity_id
_entity_poly.type
_entity_poly.pdbx_seq_one_letter_code
_entity_poly.pdbx_strand_id
1 'polypeptide(L)'
;MNAQNVPINSNQSNSPALEKQENQKVQRDVQSKRAKPFPSQTEVFELNVNHLQSELKSISLSPYRKTPTAEQQQNMELQLKEIARINNNSFEYHLLNYQVGNYDFSKIESLEKAAFIRPNSAEVLKEFSAYFYITDREEKLNQYLKSLHSMRVFPMNLDLFAVNLLKSLPANTILISHGENDTYPLLIQQKIKNIRNDVEIISLEHLQSVEYRKRLKKRGFKIPNNNIIGTDFFIEFIEMNKNQQIIAAPSMPKEYLSKGKTINTIGLGYSLTGFSDVKFDIKQYEEVLKSLITQHVNQGGRSEVLSNYLPFLFNVRNVYLKKMDVQSIHEIEDLMLQIAKLSNKQIQVEALLNK
;
A
#
# COMPACT_ATOMS: atom_id res chain seq x y z
N MET A 1 -95.97 -45.72 -13.91
CA MET A 1 -94.83 -44.79 -14.01
C MET A 1 -93.65 -45.48 -13.36
N ASN A 2 -92.92 -46.26 -14.15
CA ASN A 2 -91.95 -47.24 -13.69
C ASN A 2 -90.59 -46.99 -14.34
N ALA A 3 -89.57 -47.25 -13.52
CA ALA A 3 -88.15 -47.43 -13.79
C ALA A 3 -87.72 -47.37 -15.27
N GLN A 4 -86.79 -46.46 -15.57
CA GLN A 4 -86.07 -46.45 -16.83
C GLN A 4 -84.58 -46.75 -16.64
N ASN A 5 -84.17 -47.68 -17.49
CA ASN A 5 -82.85 -48.23 -17.67
C ASN A 5 -81.84 -47.22 -18.23
N VAL A 6 -80.58 -47.55 -17.96
CA VAL A 6 -79.31 -47.03 -18.49
C VAL A 6 -79.27 -46.98 -20.03
N PRO A 7 -78.48 -46.06 -20.60
CA PRO A 7 -77.60 -46.40 -21.71
C PRO A 7 -76.12 -46.13 -21.40
N ILE A 8 -75.30 -47.08 -21.82
CA ILE A 8 -73.84 -47.00 -21.94
C ILE A 8 -73.54 -46.11 -23.16
N ASN A 9 -72.65 -45.12 -23.05
CA ASN A 9 -71.63 -44.94 -24.09
C ASN A 9 -70.40 -44.12 -23.67
N SER A 10 -69.25 -44.76 -23.91
CA SER A 10 -67.93 -44.25 -24.30
C SER A 10 -67.61 -42.76 -24.16
N ASN A 11 -66.51 -42.45 -23.46
CA ASN A 11 -65.42 -41.71 -24.10
C ASN A 11 -64.06 -42.04 -23.51
N GLN A 12 -63.23 -42.66 -24.35
CA GLN A 12 -61.79 -42.74 -24.21
C GLN A 12 -61.18 -41.34 -24.33
N SER A 13 -60.29 -40.97 -23.41
CA SER A 13 -59.09 -40.17 -23.71
C SER A 13 -58.26 -39.96 -22.42
N ASN A 14 -57.72 -41.06 -21.88
CA ASN A 14 -56.50 -40.96 -21.08
C ASN A 14 -55.36 -40.66 -22.05
N SER A 15 -55.01 -39.38 -22.20
CA SER A 15 -53.79 -38.98 -22.91
C SER A 15 -52.56 -39.32 -22.04
N PRO A 16 -51.64 -40.20 -22.50
CA PRO A 16 -50.40 -40.55 -21.77
C PRO A 16 -49.37 -39.40 -21.69
N ALA A 17 -49.78 -38.18 -22.06
CA ALA A 17 -48.92 -37.03 -22.27
C ALA A 17 -48.76 -36.16 -21.02
N LEU A 18 -49.73 -36.16 -20.10
CA LEU A 18 -49.69 -35.32 -18.89
C LEU A 18 -48.91 -35.99 -17.73
N GLU A 19 -49.04 -37.30 -17.52
CA GLU A 19 -48.21 -38.03 -16.53
C GLU A 19 -46.73 -38.17 -16.97
N LYS A 20 -46.44 -38.11 -18.27
CA LYS A 20 -45.05 -38.09 -18.78
C LYS A 20 -44.35 -36.75 -18.59
N GLN A 21 -45.09 -35.64 -18.53
CA GLN A 21 -44.48 -34.31 -18.35
C GLN A 21 -44.20 -33.99 -16.88
N GLU A 22 -45.02 -34.46 -15.93
CA GLU A 22 -44.71 -34.32 -14.49
C GLU A 22 -43.56 -35.25 -14.07
N ASN A 23 -43.53 -36.50 -14.52
CA ASN A 23 -42.40 -37.40 -14.22
C ASN A 23 -41.08 -36.96 -14.89
N GLN A 24 -41.12 -36.30 -16.04
CA GLN A 24 -39.91 -35.71 -16.65
C GLN A 24 -39.44 -34.42 -15.97
N LYS A 25 -40.34 -33.62 -15.37
CA LYS A 25 -39.94 -32.47 -14.53
C LYS A 25 -39.33 -32.92 -13.21
N VAL A 26 -39.92 -33.92 -12.54
CA VAL A 26 -39.36 -34.46 -11.30
C VAL A 26 -38.03 -35.17 -11.54
N GLN A 27 -37.85 -35.90 -12.66
CA GLN A 27 -36.55 -36.49 -13.00
C GLN A 27 -35.48 -35.47 -13.44
N ARG A 28 -35.88 -34.33 -14.05
CA ARG A 28 -34.94 -33.25 -14.39
C ARG A 28 -34.53 -32.41 -13.17
N ASP A 29 -35.39 -32.27 -12.16
CA ASP A 29 -35.07 -31.57 -10.92
C ASP A 29 -34.25 -32.42 -9.92
N VAL A 30 -34.23 -33.75 -10.07
CA VAL A 30 -33.34 -34.64 -9.29
C VAL A 30 -31.93 -34.73 -9.92
N GLN A 31 -31.78 -34.50 -11.23
CA GLN A 31 -30.47 -34.54 -11.90
C GLN A 31 -29.68 -33.23 -11.87
N SER A 32 -30.24 -32.11 -11.40
CA SER A 32 -29.54 -30.81 -11.37
C SER A 32 -28.90 -30.42 -10.04
N LYS A 33 -29.06 -31.23 -8.97
CA LYS A 33 -28.31 -31.07 -7.72
C LYS A 33 -27.13 -32.05 -7.65
N ARG A 34 -26.23 -32.02 -8.64
CA ARG A 34 -24.88 -32.55 -8.40
C ARG A 34 -24.23 -31.65 -7.34
N ALA A 35 -24.04 -32.20 -6.14
CA ALA A 35 -23.19 -31.57 -5.13
C ALA A 35 -21.87 -31.17 -5.81
N LYS A 36 -21.43 -29.93 -5.61
CA LYS A 36 -20.10 -29.52 -6.08
C LYS A 36 -19.08 -30.52 -5.52
N PRO A 37 -18.14 -31.03 -6.33
CA PRO A 37 -17.12 -31.93 -5.82
C PRO A 37 -16.39 -31.26 -4.65
N PHE A 38 -16.06 -32.03 -3.61
CA PHE A 38 -15.25 -31.54 -2.51
C PHE A 38 -13.91 -31.02 -3.08
N PRO A 39 -13.44 -29.83 -2.66
CA PRO A 39 -12.19 -29.30 -3.16
C PRO A 39 -11.03 -30.24 -2.81
N SER A 40 -10.12 -30.41 -3.75
CA SER A 40 -8.87 -31.15 -3.56
C SER A 40 -7.99 -30.47 -2.50
N GLN A 41 -7.05 -31.22 -1.90
CA GLN A 41 -6.12 -30.64 -0.92
C GLN A 41 -5.30 -29.47 -1.51
N THR A 42 -4.95 -29.55 -2.80
CA THR A 42 -4.29 -28.47 -3.52
C THR A 42 -5.17 -27.24 -3.65
N GLU A 43 -6.45 -27.39 -4.02
CA GLU A 43 -7.38 -26.25 -4.10
C GLU A 43 -7.59 -25.61 -2.73
N VAL A 44 -7.71 -26.40 -1.67
CA VAL A 44 -7.83 -25.88 -0.29
C VAL A 44 -6.56 -25.13 0.11
N PHE A 45 -5.38 -25.64 -0.23
CA PHE A 45 -4.10 -24.96 0.03
C PHE A 45 -4.05 -23.59 -0.66
N GLU A 46 -4.29 -23.55 -1.97
CA GLU A 46 -4.26 -22.31 -2.76
C GLU A 46 -5.30 -21.30 -2.28
N LEU A 47 -6.50 -21.75 -1.90
CA LEU A 47 -7.52 -20.86 -1.34
C LEU A 47 -7.08 -20.21 -0.02
N ASN A 48 -6.48 -20.98 0.89
CA ASN A 48 -5.98 -20.44 2.16
C ASN A 48 -4.80 -19.49 1.94
N VAL A 49 -3.86 -19.82 1.04
CA VAL A 49 -2.74 -18.94 0.67
C VAL A 49 -3.25 -17.61 0.12
N ASN A 50 -4.14 -17.65 -0.88
CA ASN A 50 -4.68 -16.45 -1.51
C ASN A 50 -5.46 -15.58 -0.52
N HIS A 51 -6.23 -16.20 0.37
CA HIS A 51 -6.98 -15.47 1.39
C HIS A 51 -6.03 -14.77 2.38
N LEU A 52 -5.03 -15.48 2.90
CA LEU A 52 -4.05 -14.91 3.84
C LEU A 52 -3.22 -13.78 3.20
N GLN A 53 -2.78 -13.96 1.95
CA GLN A 53 -2.10 -12.90 1.19
C GLN A 53 -2.99 -11.66 0.99
N SER A 54 -4.27 -11.86 0.69
CA SER A 54 -5.24 -10.78 0.55
C SER A 54 -5.44 -10.02 1.86
N GLU A 55 -5.53 -10.73 3.00
CA GLU A 55 -5.65 -10.12 4.32
C GLU A 55 -4.41 -9.29 4.69
N LEU A 56 -3.21 -9.84 4.52
CA LEU A 56 -1.94 -9.11 4.72
C LEU A 56 -1.85 -7.86 3.85
N LYS A 57 -2.23 -7.96 2.57
CA LYS A 57 -2.25 -6.82 1.64
C LYS A 57 -3.25 -5.76 2.07
N SER A 58 -4.44 -6.15 2.50
CA SER A 58 -5.46 -5.24 3.04
C SER A 58 -4.95 -4.48 4.26
N ILE A 59 -4.26 -5.17 5.18
CA ILE A 59 -3.65 -4.55 6.36
C ILE A 59 -2.53 -3.58 5.96
N SER A 60 -1.62 -3.97 5.07
CA SER A 60 -0.53 -3.10 4.61
C SER A 60 -1.06 -1.83 3.92
N LEU A 61 -2.14 -1.94 3.14
CA LEU A 61 -2.77 -0.80 2.45
C LEU A 61 -3.73 0.01 3.33
N SER A 62 -3.94 -0.37 4.58
CA SER A 62 -4.88 0.30 5.47
C SER A 62 -4.50 1.77 5.68
N PRO A 63 -5.47 2.71 5.57
CA PRO A 63 -5.21 4.12 5.79
C PRO A 63 -5.11 4.49 7.28
N TYR A 64 -5.41 3.57 8.20
CA TYR A 64 -5.50 3.88 9.64
C TYR A 64 -4.42 3.22 10.50
N ARG A 65 -3.92 2.06 10.09
CA ARG A 65 -2.96 1.26 10.87
C ARG A 65 -2.18 0.28 10.00
N LYS A 66 -0.98 -0.08 10.45
CA LYS A 66 -0.11 -1.12 9.89
C LYS A 66 -0.18 -2.42 10.67
N THR A 67 -0.46 -2.34 11.96
CA THR A 67 -0.60 -3.51 12.81
C THR A 67 -1.99 -4.14 12.66
N PRO A 68 -2.12 -5.46 12.49
CA PRO A 68 -3.41 -6.15 12.55
C PRO A 68 -4.08 -6.00 13.92
N THR A 69 -5.41 -6.12 13.99
CA THR A 69 -6.08 -6.32 15.29
C THR A 69 -5.75 -7.69 15.86
N ALA A 70 -5.99 -7.88 17.16
CA ALA A 70 -5.85 -9.20 17.79
C ALA A 70 -6.68 -10.28 17.08
N GLU A 71 -7.91 -9.95 16.68
CA GLU A 71 -8.77 -10.86 15.91
C GLU A 71 -8.21 -11.19 14.52
N GLN A 72 -7.75 -10.17 13.77
CA GLN A 72 -7.10 -10.39 12.47
C GLN A 72 -5.84 -11.25 12.62
N GLN A 73 -4.99 -10.95 13.60
CA GLN A 73 -3.79 -11.73 13.89
C GLN A 73 -4.13 -13.18 14.21
N GLN A 74 -5.14 -13.43 15.06
CA GLN A 74 -5.61 -14.77 15.39
C GLN A 74 -6.13 -15.52 14.15
N ASN A 75 -6.89 -14.85 13.29
CA ASN A 75 -7.41 -15.45 12.05
C ASN A 75 -6.28 -15.80 11.08
N MET A 76 -5.32 -14.90 10.88
CA MET A 76 -4.14 -15.15 10.05
C MET A 76 -3.30 -16.32 10.58
N GLU A 77 -3.15 -16.44 11.90
CA GLU A 77 -2.45 -17.57 12.53
C GLU A 77 -3.19 -18.89 12.36
N LEU A 78 -4.52 -18.90 12.42
CA LEU A 78 -5.32 -20.09 12.15
C LEU A 78 -5.21 -20.53 10.68
N GLN A 79 -5.28 -19.59 9.74
CA GLN A 79 -5.11 -19.88 8.32
C GLN A 79 -3.70 -20.41 8.03
N LEU A 80 -2.67 -19.80 8.63
CA LEU A 80 -1.30 -20.26 8.50
C LEU A 80 -1.13 -21.70 9.02
N LYS A 81 -1.82 -22.08 10.10
CA LYS A 81 -1.83 -23.47 10.60
C LYS A 81 -2.45 -24.43 9.59
N GLU A 82 -3.53 -24.05 8.91
CA GLU A 82 -4.12 -24.87 7.85
C GLU A 82 -3.18 -25.02 6.64
N ILE A 83 -2.53 -23.93 6.22
CA ILE A 83 -1.50 -23.97 5.17
C ILE A 83 -0.37 -24.93 5.57
N ALA A 84 0.12 -24.83 6.81
CA ALA A 84 1.17 -25.69 7.35
C ALA A 84 0.74 -27.17 7.41
N ARG A 85 -0.51 -27.44 7.80
CA ARG A 85 -1.06 -28.80 7.88
C ARG A 85 -1.07 -29.49 6.52
N ILE A 86 -1.30 -28.73 5.45
CA ILE A 86 -1.33 -29.27 4.09
C ILE A 86 0.09 -29.35 3.50
N ASN A 87 0.90 -28.30 3.60
CA ASN A 87 2.29 -28.31 3.12
C ASN A 87 3.18 -27.28 3.85
N ASN A 88 3.82 -27.72 4.94
CA ASN A 88 4.77 -26.92 5.74
C ASN A 88 6.18 -26.80 5.14
N ASN A 89 6.45 -27.39 3.98
CA ASN A 89 7.71 -27.22 3.24
C ASN A 89 7.55 -26.32 2.00
N SER A 90 6.35 -25.77 1.80
CA SER A 90 6.05 -24.89 0.67
C SER A 90 6.73 -23.53 0.82
N PHE A 91 7.01 -22.89 -0.32
CA PHE A 91 7.45 -21.51 -0.36
C PHE A 91 6.44 -20.58 0.33
N GLU A 92 5.15 -20.80 0.03
CA GLU A 92 4.03 -20.00 0.52
C GLU A 92 3.95 -20.05 2.05
N TYR A 93 4.02 -21.25 2.65
CA TYR A 93 4.05 -21.38 4.11
C TYR A 93 5.23 -20.60 4.71
N HIS A 94 6.42 -20.80 4.17
CA HIS A 94 7.63 -20.22 4.73
C HIS A 94 7.64 -18.68 4.67
N LEU A 95 7.21 -18.11 3.54
CA LEU A 95 7.06 -16.67 3.37
C LEU A 95 5.97 -16.12 4.30
N LEU A 96 4.77 -16.72 4.28
CA LEU A 96 3.62 -16.24 5.05
C LEU A 96 3.86 -16.37 6.56
N ASN A 97 4.58 -17.39 7.02
CA ASN A 97 4.92 -17.52 8.43
C ASN A 97 5.75 -16.34 8.94
N TYR A 98 6.70 -15.84 8.14
CA TYR A 98 7.46 -14.63 8.47
C TYR A 98 6.57 -13.38 8.42
N GLN A 99 5.77 -13.21 7.36
CA GLN A 99 4.92 -12.03 7.16
C GLN A 99 3.85 -11.87 8.24
N VAL A 100 3.18 -12.97 8.64
CA VAL A 100 2.23 -12.99 9.77
C VAL A 100 2.91 -12.67 11.11
N GLY A 101 4.24 -12.83 11.18
CA GLY A 101 5.02 -12.40 12.34
C GLY A 101 5.23 -10.88 12.43
N ASN A 102 4.83 -10.08 11.44
CA ASN A 102 4.97 -8.62 11.42
C ASN A 102 6.40 -8.14 11.76
N TYR A 103 7.39 -8.67 11.02
CA TYR A 103 8.82 -8.41 11.25
C TYR A 103 9.36 -8.96 12.59
N ASP A 104 8.81 -10.07 13.07
CA ASP A 104 9.36 -10.86 14.17
C ASP A 104 10.58 -11.67 13.70
N PHE A 105 11.75 -11.29 14.22
CA PHE A 105 13.02 -11.91 13.85
C PHE A 105 13.19 -13.32 14.41
N SER A 106 12.35 -13.76 15.35
CA SER A 106 12.32 -15.16 15.78
C SER A 106 11.96 -16.11 14.63
N LYS A 107 11.32 -15.58 13.57
CA LYS A 107 10.88 -16.34 12.40
C LYS A 107 11.83 -16.24 11.20
N ILE A 108 13.02 -15.67 11.36
CA ILE A 108 13.95 -15.42 10.24
C ILE A 108 14.31 -16.70 9.48
N GLU A 109 14.43 -17.84 10.16
CA GLU A 109 14.68 -19.15 9.51
C GLU A 109 13.60 -19.52 8.49
N SER A 110 12.36 -19.09 8.71
CA SER A 110 11.27 -19.31 7.76
C SER A 110 11.48 -18.48 6.49
N LEU A 111 11.92 -17.23 6.62
CA LEU A 111 12.23 -16.38 5.48
C LEU A 111 13.46 -16.92 4.70
N GLU A 112 14.46 -17.45 5.40
CA GLU A 112 15.62 -18.12 4.78
C GLU A 112 15.20 -19.35 3.96
N LYS A 113 14.27 -20.17 4.47
CA LYS A 113 13.70 -21.30 3.72
C LYS A 113 12.91 -20.83 2.49
N ALA A 114 12.13 -19.75 2.61
CA ALA A 114 11.44 -19.16 1.45
C ALA A 114 12.45 -18.69 0.38
N ALA A 115 13.53 -18.01 0.79
CA ALA A 115 14.61 -17.63 -0.12
C ALA A 115 15.33 -18.82 -0.74
N PHE A 116 15.53 -19.91 0.00
CA PHE A 116 16.12 -21.12 -0.57
C PHE A 116 15.27 -21.70 -1.71
N ILE A 117 13.94 -21.70 -1.55
CA ILE A 117 13.02 -22.25 -2.56
C ILE A 117 12.84 -21.29 -3.76
N ARG A 118 12.65 -19.99 -3.51
CA ARG A 118 12.52 -18.96 -4.57
C ARG A 118 13.35 -17.72 -4.24
N PRO A 119 14.67 -17.73 -4.53
CA PRO A 119 15.59 -16.66 -4.10
C PRO A 119 15.34 -15.30 -4.77
N ASN A 120 14.68 -15.29 -5.93
CA ASN A 120 14.36 -14.08 -6.69
C ASN A 120 12.87 -13.67 -6.56
N SER A 121 12.15 -14.14 -5.55
CA SER A 121 10.80 -13.62 -5.25
C SER A 121 10.90 -12.16 -4.81
N ALA A 122 10.08 -11.28 -5.39
CA ALA A 122 10.04 -9.87 -5.03
C ALA A 122 9.68 -9.69 -3.54
N GLU A 123 8.78 -10.52 -3.02
CA GLU A 123 8.36 -10.56 -1.62
C GLU A 123 9.55 -10.92 -0.72
N VAL A 124 10.26 -12.00 -1.02
CA VAL A 124 11.48 -12.38 -0.27
C VAL A 124 12.51 -11.26 -0.27
N LEU A 125 12.76 -10.64 -1.43
CA LEU A 125 13.73 -9.57 -1.55
C LEU A 125 13.31 -8.32 -0.74
N LYS A 126 12.02 -7.99 -0.69
CA LYS A 126 11.48 -6.93 0.17
C LYS A 126 11.66 -7.27 1.65
N GLU A 127 11.24 -8.45 2.09
CA GLU A 127 11.36 -8.85 3.50
C GLU A 127 12.82 -8.86 3.99
N PHE A 128 13.76 -9.36 3.18
CA PHE A 128 15.18 -9.28 3.52
C PHE A 128 15.73 -7.85 3.48
N SER A 129 15.26 -7.02 2.55
CA SER A 129 15.61 -5.59 2.54
C SER A 129 15.16 -4.92 3.84
N ALA A 130 13.95 -5.18 4.32
CA ALA A 130 13.48 -4.68 5.61
C ALA A 130 14.32 -5.23 6.77
N TYR A 131 14.57 -6.55 6.81
CA TYR A 131 15.39 -7.18 7.86
C TYR A 131 16.80 -6.55 7.94
N PHE A 132 17.50 -6.43 6.81
CA PHE A 132 18.84 -5.85 6.77
C PHE A 132 18.85 -4.33 6.95
N TYR A 133 17.77 -3.64 6.54
CA TYR A 133 17.57 -2.25 6.89
C TYR A 133 17.49 -2.10 8.40
N ILE A 134 16.62 -2.86 9.07
CA ILE A 134 16.36 -2.80 10.52
C ILE A 134 17.59 -3.20 11.34
N THR A 135 18.34 -4.21 10.90
CA THR A 135 19.55 -4.70 11.59
C THR A 135 20.82 -3.91 11.26
N ASP A 136 20.73 -2.86 10.45
CA ASP A 136 21.83 -1.97 10.08
C ASP A 136 22.98 -2.71 9.36
N ARG A 137 22.62 -3.64 8.47
CA ARG A 137 23.55 -4.46 7.68
C ARG A 137 23.60 -3.94 6.24
N GLU A 138 24.25 -2.80 6.07
CA GLU A 138 24.22 -2.01 4.83
C GLU A 138 24.66 -2.77 3.58
N GLU A 139 25.74 -3.55 3.63
CA GLU A 139 26.20 -4.31 2.46
C GLU A 139 25.14 -5.30 1.96
N LYS A 140 24.48 -6.00 2.89
CA LYS A 140 23.40 -6.93 2.59
C LYS A 140 22.18 -6.19 2.10
N LEU A 141 21.74 -5.14 2.79
CA LEU A 141 20.65 -4.28 2.33
C LEU A 141 20.87 -3.84 0.87
N ASN A 142 22.06 -3.34 0.55
CA ASN A 142 22.40 -2.85 -0.78
C ASN A 142 22.34 -3.95 -1.84
N GLN A 143 22.68 -5.20 -1.49
CA GLN A 143 22.51 -6.35 -2.37
C GLN A 143 21.04 -6.57 -2.74
N TYR A 144 20.13 -6.62 -1.76
CA TYR A 144 18.71 -6.86 -2.00
C TYR A 144 18.01 -5.69 -2.71
N LEU A 145 18.33 -4.44 -2.34
CA LEU A 145 17.80 -3.26 -3.02
C LEU A 145 18.25 -3.18 -4.49
N LYS A 146 19.49 -3.60 -4.81
CA LYS A 146 19.96 -3.71 -6.21
C LYS A 146 19.14 -4.72 -6.99
N SER A 147 18.84 -5.88 -6.41
CA SER A 147 17.99 -6.89 -7.04
C SER A 147 16.59 -6.35 -7.31
N LEU A 148 15.94 -5.76 -6.31
CA LEU A 148 14.62 -5.12 -6.46
C LEU A 148 14.59 -4.08 -7.60
N HIS A 149 15.61 -3.22 -7.65
CA HIS A 149 15.73 -2.20 -8.68
C HIS A 149 15.97 -2.81 -10.08
N SER A 150 16.85 -3.81 -10.20
CA SER A 150 17.13 -4.49 -11.48
C SER A 150 15.92 -5.23 -12.04
N MET A 151 15.09 -5.80 -11.16
CA MET A 151 13.87 -6.53 -11.51
C MET A 151 12.69 -5.61 -11.80
N ARG A 152 12.84 -4.28 -11.63
CA ARG A 152 11.75 -3.30 -11.79
C ARG A 152 10.51 -3.65 -10.95
N VAL A 153 10.73 -4.10 -9.71
CA VAL A 153 9.64 -4.41 -8.78
C VAL A 153 8.75 -3.19 -8.54
N PHE A 154 9.34 -2.01 -8.47
CA PHE A 154 8.62 -0.74 -8.37
C PHE A 154 8.55 -0.04 -9.73
N PRO A 155 7.40 0.54 -10.11
CA PRO A 155 7.28 1.30 -11.34
C PRO A 155 8.14 2.58 -11.32
N MET A 156 8.63 2.96 -12.49
CA MET A 156 9.53 4.11 -12.68
C MET A 156 9.00 5.43 -12.11
N ASN A 157 7.67 5.63 -12.09
CA ASN A 157 7.07 6.83 -11.49
C ASN A 157 7.39 6.97 -9.99
N LEU A 158 7.49 5.84 -9.26
CA LEU A 158 7.85 5.87 -7.84
C LEU A 158 9.34 6.20 -7.65
N ASP A 159 10.21 5.71 -8.53
CA ASP A 159 11.64 6.06 -8.51
C ASP A 159 11.85 7.56 -8.76
N LEU A 160 11.23 8.10 -9.81
CA LEU A 160 11.30 9.52 -10.13
C LEU A 160 10.72 10.38 -9.00
N PHE A 161 9.60 9.95 -8.40
CA PHE A 161 9.04 10.63 -7.24
C PHE A 161 9.97 10.59 -6.02
N ALA A 162 10.58 9.44 -5.74
CA ALA A 162 11.50 9.29 -4.61
C ALA A 162 12.74 10.20 -4.74
N VAL A 163 13.31 10.32 -5.94
CA VAL A 163 14.41 11.28 -6.21
C VAL A 163 13.97 12.70 -5.91
N ASN A 164 12.80 13.09 -6.43
CA ASN A 164 12.29 14.45 -6.29
C ASN A 164 11.96 14.76 -4.83
N LEU A 165 11.35 13.82 -4.11
CA LEU A 165 11.07 13.96 -2.68
C LEU A 165 12.37 14.14 -1.90
N LEU A 166 13.35 13.24 -2.03
CA LEU A 166 14.62 13.35 -1.31
C LEU A 166 15.32 14.69 -1.58
N LYS A 167 15.40 15.12 -2.85
CA LYS A 167 16.06 16.37 -3.23
C LYS A 167 15.33 17.62 -2.74
N SER A 168 14.02 17.55 -2.54
CA SER A 168 13.21 18.68 -2.06
C SER A 168 13.38 19.00 -0.57
N LEU A 169 13.85 18.03 0.22
CA LEU A 169 13.83 18.14 1.68
C LEU A 169 15.00 18.99 2.20
N PRO A 170 14.81 19.74 3.29
CA PRO A 170 15.91 20.39 4.00
C PRO A 170 16.99 19.38 4.46
N ALA A 171 18.18 19.87 4.76
CA ALA A 171 19.29 19.06 5.26
C ALA A 171 18.94 18.33 6.56
N ASN A 172 19.41 17.09 6.72
CA ASN A 172 19.23 16.25 7.92
C ASN A 172 17.76 15.99 8.32
N THR A 173 16.86 15.98 7.34
CA THR A 173 15.43 15.68 7.56
C THR A 173 15.24 14.24 8.04
N ILE A 174 14.29 14.03 8.95
CA ILE A 174 13.72 12.71 9.25
C ILE A 174 12.43 12.55 8.46
N LEU A 175 12.45 11.72 7.42
CA LEU A 175 11.33 11.45 6.56
C LEU A 175 10.57 10.21 7.04
N ILE A 176 9.28 10.38 7.36
CA ILE A 176 8.39 9.27 7.72
C ILE A 176 7.71 8.75 6.45
N SER A 177 7.99 7.50 6.09
CA SER A 177 7.32 6.78 4.99
C SER A 177 6.23 5.85 5.54
N HIS A 178 5.24 5.52 4.70
CA HIS A 178 4.07 4.75 5.13
C HIS A 178 4.17 3.26 4.81
N GLY A 179 4.56 2.88 3.59
CA GLY A 179 4.48 1.49 3.13
C GLY A 179 5.52 1.16 2.08
N GLU A 180 5.31 0.07 1.35
CA GLU A 180 6.34 -0.41 0.42
C GLU A 180 6.59 0.56 -0.76
N ASN A 181 5.52 1.16 -1.30
CA ASN A 181 5.56 2.00 -2.50
C ASN A 181 6.24 3.36 -2.29
N ASP A 182 6.46 3.80 -1.06
CA ASP A 182 7.31 4.97 -0.78
C ASP A 182 8.64 4.55 -0.14
N THR A 183 8.63 3.64 0.83
CA THR A 183 9.83 3.21 1.56
C THR A 183 10.91 2.64 0.65
N TYR A 184 10.61 1.64 -0.18
CA TYR A 184 11.66 0.98 -0.96
C TYR A 184 12.21 1.84 -2.09
N PRO A 185 11.40 2.57 -2.89
CA PRO A 185 11.93 3.53 -3.84
C PRO A 185 12.85 4.57 -3.17
N LEU A 186 12.47 5.11 -2.00
CA LEU A 186 13.33 6.02 -1.23
C LEU A 186 14.65 5.38 -0.83
N LEU A 187 14.61 4.16 -0.28
CA LEU A 187 15.83 3.43 0.10
C LEU A 187 16.71 3.09 -1.10
N ILE A 188 16.14 2.73 -2.26
CA ILE A 188 16.90 2.48 -3.48
C ILE A 188 17.63 3.75 -3.93
N GLN A 189 16.93 4.88 -4.01
CA GLN A 189 17.55 6.14 -4.43
C GLN A 189 18.63 6.59 -3.44
N GLN A 190 18.39 6.45 -2.14
CA GLN A 190 19.38 6.81 -1.13
C GLN A 190 20.58 5.87 -1.16
N LYS A 191 20.37 4.56 -0.96
CA LYS A 191 21.45 3.60 -0.72
C LYS A 191 22.17 3.13 -1.98
N ILE A 192 21.48 3.09 -3.13
CA ILE A 192 22.08 2.61 -4.39
C ILE A 192 22.53 3.77 -5.27
N LYS A 193 21.81 4.89 -5.25
CA LYS A 193 22.13 6.07 -6.07
C LYS A 193 22.83 7.19 -5.28
N ASN A 194 23.06 6.99 -3.98
CA ASN A 194 23.77 7.93 -3.12
C ASN A 194 23.09 9.31 -3.04
N ILE A 195 21.75 9.34 -3.08
CA ILE A 195 20.96 10.57 -3.06
C ILE A 195 20.53 10.88 -1.63
N ARG A 196 21.01 12.01 -1.10
CA ARG A 196 20.57 12.55 0.21
C ARG A 196 20.65 11.52 1.35
N ASN A 197 21.85 10.97 1.54
CA ASN A 197 22.14 10.09 2.68
C ASN A 197 22.04 10.78 4.05
N ASP A 198 21.98 12.10 4.07
CA ASP A 198 21.70 12.89 5.27
C ASP A 198 20.25 12.76 5.75
N VAL A 199 19.32 12.34 4.87
CA VAL A 199 17.91 12.16 5.22
C VAL A 199 17.74 10.82 5.93
N GLU A 200 17.20 10.82 7.14
CA GLU A 200 16.84 9.58 7.84
C GLU A 200 15.45 9.11 7.41
N ILE A 201 15.33 7.90 6.86
CA ILE A 201 14.03 7.34 6.45
C ILE A 201 13.48 6.45 7.56
N ILE A 202 12.34 6.81 8.14
CA ILE A 202 11.66 5.97 9.13
C ILE A 202 10.35 5.44 8.54
N SER A 203 10.29 4.14 8.27
CA SER A 203 9.07 3.47 7.80
C SER A 203 8.15 3.13 8.97
N LEU A 204 6.88 3.57 8.87
CA LEU A 204 5.81 3.13 9.75
C LEU A 204 5.56 1.62 9.67
N GLU A 205 5.73 1.03 8.50
CA GLU A 205 5.55 -0.41 8.35
C GLU A 205 6.62 -1.21 9.12
N HIS A 206 7.88 -0.76 9.06
CA HIS A 206 8.98 -1.39 9.79
C HIS A 206 8.90 -1.16 11.31
N LEU A 207 8.19 -0.13 11.78
CA LEU A 207 8.00 0.16 13.22
C LEU A 207 7.21 -0.93 13.97
N GLN A 208 6.62 -1.88 13.25
CA GLN A 208 6.06 -3.10 13.84
C GLN A 208 7.14 -3.97 14.50
N SER A 209 8.37 -3.95 13.95
CA SER A 209 9.51 -4.66 14.53
C SER A 209 9.94 -4.05 15.87
N VAL A 210 9.95 -4.89 16.91
CA VAL A 210 10.50 -4.52 18.23
C VAL A 210 11.98 -4.14 18.12
N GLU A 211 12.75 -4.83 17.28
CA GLU A 211 14.17 -4.56 17.08
C GLU A 211 14.40 -3.21 16.40
N TYR A 212 13.54 -2.84 15.43
CA TYR A 212 13.62 -1.52 14.82
C TYR A 212 13.34 -0.40 15.82
N ARG A 213 12.29 -0.56 16.64
CA ARG A 213 11.98 0.38 17.73
C ARG A 213 13.13 0.49 18.73
N LYS A 214 13.76 -0.63 19.11
CA LYS A 214 14.97 -0.62 19.97
C LYS A 214 16.13 0.13 19.33
N ARG A 215 16.39 -0.07 18.04
CA ARG A 215 17.44 0.67 17.32
C ARG A 215 17.18 2.17 17.33
N LEU A 216 15.96 2.59 16.99
CA LEU A 216 15.60 4.00 17.00
C LEU A 216 15.73 4.61 18.41
N LYS A 217 15.33 3.89 19.47
CA LYS A 217 15.59 4.32 20.86
C LYS A 217 17.08 4.55 21.14
N LYS A 218 17.95 3.63 20.72
CA LYS A 218 19.41 3.78 20.87
C LYS A 218 19.96 5.00 20.11
N ARG A 219 19.31 5.40 19.02
CA ARG A 219 19.63 6.60 18.23
C ARG A 219 19.02 7.89 18.77
N GLY A 220 18.34 7.84 19.93
CA GLY A 220 17.78 9.01 20.60
C GLY A 220 16.33 9.33 20.27
N PHE A 221 15.64 8.50 19.48
CA PHE A 221 14.21 8.68 19.23
C PHE A 221 13.38 8.21 20.43
N LYS A 222 12.37 9.00 20.78
CA LYS A 222 11.34 8.58 21.73
C LYS A 222 10.27 7.80 20.98
N ILE A 223 10.01 6.57 21.41
CA ILE A 223 9.03 5.70 20.77
C ILE A 223 7.82 5.55 21.69
N PRO A 224 6.59 5.77 21.17
CA PRO A 224 5.36 5.47 21.90
C PRO A 224 5.35 4.05 22.48
N ASN A 225 4.73 3.88 23.63
CA ASN A 225 4.58 2.55 24.25
C ASN A 225 3.47 1.71 23.60
N ASN A 226 2.65 2.30 22.72
CA ASN A 226 1.64 1.61 21.96
C ASN A 226 2.26 0.59 20.98
N ASN A 227 1.71 -0.62 20.93
CA ASN A 227 2.13 -1.68 20.01
C ASN A 227 1.36 -1.69 18.70
N ILE A 228 0.24 -0.96 18.61
CA ILE A 228 -0.51 -0.78 17.38
C ILE A 228 0.10 0.40 16.63
N ILE A 229 0.79 0.11 15.54
CA ILE A 229 1.33 1.14 14.66
C ILE A 229 0.19 1.64 13.78
N GLY A 230 -0.31 2.84 14.07
CA GLY A 230 -1.36 3.50 13.31
C GLY A 230 -1.39 4.99 13.55
N THR A 231 -2.49 5.64 13.19
CA THR A 231 -2.59 7.12 13.25
C THR A 231 -2.28 7.71 14.64
N ASP A 232 -2.73 7.08 15.73
CA ASP A 232 -2.45 7.55 17.09
C ASP A 232 -0.98 7.39 17.46
N PHE A 233 -0.39 6.23 17.14
CA PHE A 233 1.05 6.00 17.32
C PHE A 233 1.88 7.04 16.57
N PHE A 234 1.51 7.33 15.32
CA PHE A 234 2.23 8.30 14.49
C PHE A 234 2.18 9.71 15.07
N ILE A 235 1.01 10.16 15.53
CA ILE A 235 0.84 11.49 16.14
C ILE A 235 1.62 11.58 17.44
N GLU A 236 1.57 10.55 18.28
CA GLU A 236 2.35 10.48 19.52
C GLU A 236 3.85 10.49 19.22
N PHE A 237 4.30 9.70 18.24
CA PHE A 237 5.71 9.68 17.80
C PHE A 237 6.19 11.07 17.37
N ILE A 238 5.41 11.79 16.56
CA ILE A 238 5.76 13.17 16.16
C ILE A 238 5.83 14.09 17.38
N GLU A 239 4.84 14.04 18.27
CA GLU A 239 4.78 14.93 19.43
C GLU A 239 5.96 14.69 20.38
N MET A 240 6.31 13.43 20.64
CA MET A 240 7.44 13.06 21.48
C MET A 240 8.79 13.52 20.90
N ASN A 241 8.88 13.65 19.58
CA ASN A 241 10.10 14.01 18.86
C ASN A 241 10.02 15.37 18.15
N LYS A 242 9.12 16.28 18.57
CA LYS A 242 8.82 17.55 17.89
C LYS A 242 9.99 18.52 17.72
N ASN A 243 11.06 18.34 18.51
CA ASN A 243 12.29 19.13 18.41
C ASN A 243 13.19 18.66 17.25
N GLN A 244 12.84 17.56 16.59
CA GLN A 244 13.53 17.03 15.43
C GLN A 244 12.79 17.45 14.15
N GLN A 245 13.50 17.52 13.03
CA GLN A 245 12.93 17.89 11.74
C GLN A 245 12.19 16.71 11.09
N ILE A 246 11.04 16.36 11.65
CA ILE A 246 10.21 15.26 11.17
C ILE A 246 9.27 15.76 10.07
N ILE A 247 9.36 15.14 8.91
CA ILE A 247 8.55 15.41 7.73
C ILE A 247 7.85 14.11 7.32
N ALA A 248 6.55 14.19 7.11
CA ALA A 248 5.74 13.09 6.60
C ALA A 248 5.83 13.04 5.07
N ALA A 249 5.96 11.84 4.50
CA ALA A 249 5.91 11.66 3.06
C ALA A 249 4.54 12.08 2.51
N PRO A 250 4.48 12.71 1.32
CA PRO A 250 3.22 13.18 0.77
C PRO A 250 2.28 12.06 0.30
N SER A 251 2.81 10.84 0.15
CA SER A 251 2.08 9.60 -0.13
C SER A 251 1.32 9.06 1.09
N MET A 252 1.50 9.66 2.28
CA MET A 252 0.79 9.21 3.48
C MET A 252 -0.73 9.38 3.32
N PRO A 253 -1.54 8.42 3.81
CA PRO A 253 -3.00 8.57 3.80
C PRO A 253 -3.44 9.82 4.56
N LYS A 254 -4.53 10.44 4.09
CA LYS A 254 -5.06 11.68 4.68
C LYS A 254 -5.35 11.52 6.17
N GLU A 255 -5.73 10.33 6.61
CA GLU A 255 -6.07 9.98 8.00
C GLU A 255 -4.89 10.20 8.97
N TYR A 256 -3.65 10.05 8.49
CA TYR A 256 -2.45 10.36 9.27
C TYR A 256 -2.16 11.86 9.31
N LEU A 257 -2.57 12.60 8.28
CA LEU A 257 -2.30 14.03 8.14
C LEU A 257 -3.40 14.89 8.80
N SER A 258 -4.66 14.44 8.80
CA SER A 258 -5.85 15.28 9.02
C SER A 258 -6.34 15.40 10.47
N LYS A 259 -5.64 14.86 11.48
CA LYS A 259 -6.05 14.99 12.90
C LYS A 259 -5.73 16.36 13.51
N GLY A 260 -6.27 17.43 12.92
CA GLY A 260 -6.41 18.74 13.56
C GLY A 260 -5.14 19.58 13.72
N LYS A 261 -4.04 19.26 13.03
CA LYS A 261 -2.83 20.10 13.02
C LYS A 261 -2.74 20.90 11.72
N THR A 262 -2.19 22.11 11.79
CA THR A 262 -1.82 22.88 10.59
C THR A 262 -0.79 22.07 9.79
N ILE A 263 -1.20 21.56 8.63
CA ILE A 263 -0.31 20.88 7.69
C ILE A 263 0.39 21.96 6.86
N ASN A 264 1.70 22.07 6.99
CA ASN A 264 2.50 22.91 6.12
C ASN A 264 3.32 22.05 5.18
N THR A 265 3.51 22.50 3.94
CA THR A 265 4.51 21.89 3.06
C THR A 265 5.90 22.34 3.49
N ILE A 266 6.85 21.46 3.27
CA ILE A 266 8.25 21.82 3.25
C ILE A 266 9.00 20.88 2.30
N GLY A 267 9.52 21.46 1.22
CA GLY A 267 9.73 20.70 0.00
C GLY A 267 8.44 19.96 -0.39
N LEU A 268 8.57 18.74 -0.90
CA LEU A 268 7.42 17.91 -1.26
C LEU A 268 6.79 17.19 -0.07
N GLY A 269 7.33 17.30 1.15
CA GLY A 269 6.80 16.63 2.33
C GLY A 269 5.88 17.52 3.17
N TYR A 270 5.29 16.94 4.21
CA TYR A 270 4.44 17.63 5.17
C TYR A 270 5.07 17.75 6.55
N SER A 271 5.11 18.96 7.08
CA SER A 271 5.44 19.23 8.47
C SER A 271 4.17 19.27 9.31
N LEU A 272 4.14 18.45 10.38
CA LEU A 272 3.01 18.33 11.30
C LEU A 272 3.28 19.00 12.67
N THR A 273 4.46 19.61 12.84
CA THR A 273 4.81 20.42 14.01
C THR A 273 4.61 21.91 13.77
N GLY A 274 4.04 22.28 12.61
CA GLY A 274 3.82 23.67 12.21
C GLY A 274 5.04 24.33 11.58
N PHE A 275 6.21 23.68 11.53
CA PHE A 275 7.37 24.20 10.81
C PHE A 275 7.03 24.41 9.34
N SER A 276 7.28 25.62 8.82
CA SER A 276 7.13 25.96 7.41
C SER A 276 8.18 27.00 7.05
N ASP A 277 8.66 26.92 5.81
CA ASP A 277 9.56 27.94 5.28
C ASP A 277 9.19 28.20 3.82
N VAL A 278 8.32 29.19 3.63
CA VAL A 278 7.82 29.60 2.31
C VAL A 278 8.96 30.07 1.41
N LYS A 279 10.01 30.70 1.97
CA LYS A 279 11.16 31.16 1.17
C LYS A 279 11.98 29.97 0.70
N PHE A 280 12.18 28.98 1.57
CA PHE A 280 12.81 27.72 1.19
C PHE A 280 12.02 27.03 0.08
N ASP A 281 10.70 26.88 0.21
CA ASP A 281 9.86 26.19 -0.77
C ASP A 281 9.91 26.85 -2.16
N ILE A 282 9.82 28.18 -2.24
CA ILE A 282 9.94 28.91 -3.50
C ILE A 282 11.32 28.70 -4.12
N LYS A 283 12.39 28.87 -3.31
CA LYS A 283 13.76 28.69 -3.78
C LYS A 283 13.97 27.26 -4.30
N GLN A 284 13.49 26.26 -3.57
CA GLN A 284 13.54 24.85 -4.00
C GLN A 284 12.78 24.61 -5.30
N TYR A 285 11.61 25.23 -5.46
CA TYR A 285 10.86 25.13 -6.71
C TYR A 285 11.64 25.72 -7.89
N GLU A 286 12.10 26.95 -7.76
CA GLU A 286 12.76 27.71 -8.82
C GLU A 286 14.10 27.09 -9.23
N GLU A 287 14.90 26.64 -8.27
CA GLU A 287 16.26 26.14 -8.54
C GLU A 287 16.30 24.66 -8.92
N VAL A 288 15.37 23.85 -8.42
CA VAL A 288 15.48 22.38 -8.50
C VAL A 288 14.20 21.73 -8.99
N LEU A 289 13.09 21.91 -8.28
CA LEU A 289 11.92 21.05 -8.46
C LEU A 289 11.15 21.34 -9.74
N LYS A 290 11.13 22.58 -10.24
CA LYS A 290 10.44 22.90 -11.50
C LYS A 290 10.92 21.98 -12.64
N SER A 291 12.24 21.88 -12.83
CA SER A 291 12.82 21.01 -13.86
C SER A 291 12.55 19.53 -13.60
N LEU A 292 12.74 19.07 -12.37
CA LEU A 292 12.57 17.66 -12.02
C LEU A 292 11.12 17.17 -12.11
N ILE A 293 10.16 18.01 -11.72
CA ILE A 293 8.73 17.71 -11.82
C ILE A 293 8.32 17.67 -13.30
N THR A 294 8.72 18.66 -14.11
CA THR A 294 8.45 18.65 -15.55
C THR A 294 9.07 17.44 -16.23
N GLN A 295 10.30 17.06 -15.88
CA GLN A 295 10.92 15.84 -16.41
C GLN A 295 10.09 14.60 -16.06
N HIS A 296 9.66 14.47 -14.81
CA HIS A 296 8.84 13.33 -14.38
C HIS A 296 7.47 13.32 -15.09
N VAL A 297 6.80 14.46 -15.23
CA VAL A 297 5.53 14.57 -15.99
C VAL A 297 5.72 14.12 -17.44
N ASN A 298 6.82 14.50 -18.08
CA ASN A 298 7.10 14.15 -19.47
C ASN A 298 7.51 12.68 -19.67
N GLN A 299 8.23 12.09 -18.72
CA GLN A 299 8.79 10.74 -18.83
C GLN A 299 7.93 9.65 -18.17
N GLY A 300 7.19 10.00 -17.12
CA GLY A 300 6.49 9.05 -16.25
C GLY A 300 5.14 8.57 -16.80
N GLY A 301 4.52 9.33 -17.70
CA GLY A 301 3.19 9.03 -18.22
C GLY A 301 2.11 9.14 -17.13
N ARG A 302 1.01 8.38 -17.27
CA ARG A 302 -0.11 8.43 -16.31
C ARG A 302 0.27 7.72 -15.01
N SER A 303 0.13 8.42 -13.88
CA SER A 303 0.36 7.84 -12.55
C SER A 303 -0.29 8.67 -11.45
N GLU A 304 -0.89 8.00 -10.47
CA GLU A 304 -1.50 8.64 -9.30
C GLU A 304 -0.46 9.35 -8.42
N VAL A 305 0.79 8.88 -8.39
CA VAL A 305 1.86 9.48 -7.56
C VAL A 305 2.15 10.94 -7.96
N LEU A 306 1.87 11.33 -9.21
CA LEU A 306 2.04 12.71 -9.66
C LEU A 306 1.17 13.68 -8.87
N SER A 307 0.01 13.23 -8.37
CA SER A 307 -0.87 14.08 -7.55
C SER A 307 -0.22 14.54 -6.25
N ASN A 308 0.82 13.85 -5.77
CA ASN A 308 1.57 14.23 -4.57
C ASN A 308 2.41 15.50 -4.76
N TYR A 309 2.61 15.99 -5.99
CA TYR A 309 3.21 17.31 -6.25
C TYR A 309 2.24 18.47 -6.01
N LEU A 310 0.93 18.23 -6.17
CA LEU A 310 -0.07 19.30 -6.22
C LEU A 310 -0.08 20.19 -4.96
N PRO A 311 -0.03 19.65 -3.73
CA PRO A 311 -0.10 20.49 -2.53
C PRO A 311 1.07 21.48 -2.42
N PHE A 312 2.29 21.04 -2.77
CA PHE A 312 3.45 21.91 -2.86
C PHE A 312 3.28 22.97 -3.97
N LEU A 313 2.84 22.56 -5.17
CA LEU A 313 2.66 23.48 -6.29
C LEU A 313 1.59 24.55 -6.01
N PHE A 314 0.48 24.19 -5.34
CA PHE A 314 -0.52 25.17 -4.88
C PHE A 314 0.09 26.19 -3.92
N ASN A 315 0.95 25.76 -3.00
CA ASN A 315 1.61 26.67 -2.06
C ASN A 315 2.55 27.66 -2.78
N VAL A 316 3.32 27.18 -3.75
CA VAL A 316 4.18 28.04 -4.58
C VAL A 316 3.35 29.00 -5.43
N ARG A 317 2.29 28.52 -6.11
CA ARG A 317 1.35 29.35 -6.88
C ARG A 317 0.77 30.48 -6.03
N ASN A 318 0.34 30.17 -4.80
CA ASN A 318 -0.23 31.14 -3.88
C ASN A 318 0.76 32.26 -3.52
N VAL A 319 2.07 32.00 -3.57
CA VAL A 319 3.07 33.05 -3.39
C VAL A 319 3.21 33.90 -4.65
N TYR A 320 3.24 33.29 -5.84
CA TYR A 320 3.27 34.06 -7.09
C TYR A 320 2.04 34.96 -7.25
N LEU A 321 0.85 34.50 -6.84
CA LEU A 321 -0.36 35.31 -6.76
C LEU A 321 -0.18 36.56 -5.88
N LYS A 322 0.39 36.40 -4.68
CA LYS A 322 0.68 37.53 -3.78
C LYS A 322 1.70 38.51 -4.35
N LYS A 323 2.63 38.02 -5.16
CA LYS A 323 3.65 38.84 -5.86
C LYS A 323 3.12 39.46 -7.16
N MET A 324 1.92 39.09 -7.61
CA MET A 324 1.37 39.46 -8.92
C MET A 324 2.28 39.06 -10.09
N ASP A 325 3.00 37.94 -9.97
CA ASP A 325 3.88 37.42 -11.02
C ASP A 325 3.07 36.56 -12.01
N VAL A 326 2.43 37.23 -12.98
CA VAL A 326 1.49 36.64 -13.93
C VAL A 326 2.13 35.50 -14.74
N GLN A 327 3.40 35.66 -15.14
CA GLN A 327 4.09 34.65 -15.95
C GLN A 327 4.30 33.37 -15.15
N SER A 328 4.82 33.48 -13.92
CA SER A 328 5.05 32.31 -13.07
C SER A 328 3.75 31.62 -12.65
N ILE A 329 2.65 32.38 -12.48
CA ILE A 329 1.31 31.82 -12.22
C ILE A 329 0.86 30.95 -13.39
N HIS A 330 0.92 31.46 -14.62
CA HIS A 330 0.50 30.70 -15.80
C HIS A 330 1.31 29.40 -15.95
N GLU A 331 2.63 29.49 -15.82
CA GLU A 331 3.52 28.32 -15.98
C GLU A 331 3.27 27.23 -14.94
N ILE A 332 3.06 27.61 -13.66
CA ILE A 332 2.81 26.62 -12.61
C ILE A 332 1.41 26.02 -12.74
N GLU A 333 0.41 26.81 -13.14
CA GLU A 333 -0.96 26.31 -13.38
C GLU A 333 -1.02 25.32 -14.54
N ASP A 334 -0.30 25.58 -15.65
CA ASP A 334 -0.19 24.64 -16.76
C ASP A 334 0.41 23.30 -16.31
N LEU A 335 1.48 23.35 -15.52
CA LEU A 335 2.11 22.15 -14.96
C LEU A 335 1.14 21.40 -14.03
N MET A 336 0.38 22.12 -13.20
CA MET A 336 -0.63 21.54 -12.31
C MET A 336 -1.76 20.86 -13.10
N LEU A 337 -2.25 21.47 -14.18
CA LEU A 337 -3.27 20.88 -15.05
C LEU A 337 -2.77 19.62 -15.77
N GLN A 338 -1.52 19.62 -16.24
CA GLN A 338 -0.89 18.41 -16.81
C GLN A 338 -0.80 17.28 -15.79
N ILE A 339 -0.33 17.57 -14.57
CA ILE A 339 -0.30 16.62 -13.46
C ILE A 339 -1.71 16.12 -13.15
N ALA A 340 -2.71 17.00 -13.11
CA ALA A 340 -4.09 16.65 -12.79
C ALA A 340 -4.67 15.68 -13.83
N LYS A 341 -4.38 15.89 -15.12
CA LYS A 341 -4.77 14.99 -16.20
C LYS A 341 -4.09 13.63 -16.09
N LEU A 342 -2.79 13.59 -15.78
CA LEU A 342 -2.03 12.33 -15.69
C LEU A 342 -2.31 11.52 -14.42
N SER A 343 -2.82 12.16 -13.37
CA SER A 343 -3.12 11.53 -12.07
C SER A 343 -4.62 11.32 -11.80
N ASN A 344 -5.48 11.56 -12.80
CA ASN A 344 -6.94 11.51 -12.68
C ASN A 344 -7.51 12.45 -11.59
N LYS A 345 -6.92 13.64 -11.44
CA LYS A 345 -7.34 14.69 -10.49
C LYS A 345 -7.86 15.98 -11.14
N GLN A 346 -8.11 15.95 -12.45
CA GLN A 346 -8.48 17.13 -13.25
C GLN A 346 -9.63 17.95 -12.64
N ILE A 347 -10.76 17.31 -12.33
CA ILE A 347 -11.94 17.97 -11.76
C ILE A 347 -11.60 18.69 -10.44
N GLN A 348 -10.81 18.07 -9.56
CA GLN A 348 -10.47 18.67 -8.26
C GLN A 348 -9.53 19.87 -8.42
N VAL A 349 -8.54 19.76 -9.32
CA VAL A 349 -7.56 20.83 -9.54
C VAL A 349 -8.20 22.03 -10.21
N GLU A 350 -9.02 21.84 -11.25
CA GLU A 350 -9.75 22.93 -11.91
C GLU A 350 -10.65 23.68 -10.92
N ALA A 351 -11.35 22.96 -10.04
CA ALA A 351 -12.18 23.59 -9.00
C ALA A 351 -11.39 24.40 -7.97
N LEU A 352 -10.12 24.06 -7.72
CA LEU A 352 -9.23 24.79 -6.80
C LEU A 352 -8.52 25.96 -7.46
N LEU A 353 -8.24 25.89 -8.77
CA LEU A 353 -7.63 27.01 -9.51
C LEU A 353 -8.60 28.18 -9.72
N ASN A 354 -9.90 27.89 -9.82
CA ASN A 354 -10.96 28.87 -9.96
C ASN A 354 -11.38 29.58 -8.65
N LYS A 355 -10.70 29.26 -7.53
CA LYS A 355 -10.84 29.94 -6.24
C LYS A 355 -9.62 30.82 -6.00
#